data_AF-A0A1A6C6J9-F1
#
_entry.id   AF-A0A1A6C6J9-F1
#
_cell.length_a   1.000
_cell.length_b   1.000
_cell.length_c   1.000
_cell.angle_alpha   90.00
_cell.angle_beta   90.00
_cell.angle_gamma   90.00
#
_symmetry.space_group_name_H-M   'P 1'
#
loop_
_entity.id
_entity.type
_entity.pdbx_description
1 polymer ?
#
loop_
_entity_poly.entity_id
_entity_poly.type
_entity_poly.pdbx_seq_one_letter_code
_entity_poly.pdbx_strand_id
1 'polypeptide(L)'
;MDKSSFRENTRYAIAMKDESGKLRPANIYVYKLHDDFMVARFTDKSGTLHKIAYADVTKIVKTVEVEPRARFFVPDILLSAKTWQGRTSMQAYGSSPRVGK
;
A
#
# COMPACT_ATOMS: atom_id res chain seq x y z
N MET A 1 4.10 5.66 12.89
CA MET A 1 5.23 4.79 12.50
C MET A 1 6.20 5.58 11.62
N ASP A 2 7.34 5.01 11.27
CA ASP A 2 8.34 5.60 10.36
C ASP A 2 8.51 4.77 9.07
N LYS A 3 9.23 5.32 8.09
CA LYS A 3 9.55 4.66 6.83
C LYS A 3 10.38 3.38 7.02
N SER A 4 11.30 3.36 7.99
CA SER A 4 12.19 2.22 8.29
C SER A 4 11.45 0.97 8.75
N SER A 5 10.25 1.12 9.30
CA SER A 5 9.38 0.02 9.70
C SER A 5 8.78 -0.74 8.52
N PHE A 6 8.87 -0.21 7.30
CA PHE A 6 8.29 -0.78 6.09
C PHE A 6 9.36 -1.11 5.04
N ARG A 7 8.96 -2.00 4.13
CA ARG A 7 9.74 -2.44 2.97
C ARG A 7 8.85 -2.46 1.73
N GLU A 8 9.43 -2.08 0.61
CA GLU A 8 8.77 -2.21 -0.70
C GLU A 8 8.48 -3.68 -1.02
N ASN A 9 7.45 -3.94 -1.82
CA ASN A 9 7.04 -5.27 -2.25
C ASN A 9 6.73 -6.25 -1.11
N THR A 10 6.18 -5.75 -0.01
CA THR A 10 5.90 -6.54 1.19
C THR A 10 4.44 -6.36 1.60
N ARG A 11 3.81 -7.45 2.06
CA ARG A 11 2.47 -7.42 2.64
C ARG A 11 2.55 -7.21 4.15
N TYR A 12 1.69 -6.33 4.65
CA TYR A 12 1.57 -6.07 6.07
C TYR A 12 0.11 -6.20 6.51
N ALA A 13 -0.11 -6.84 7.65
CA ALA A 13 -1.32 -6.63 8.42
C ALA A 13 -1.02 -5.52 9.42
N ILE A 14 -1.72 -4.40 9.31
CA ILE A 14 -1.51 -3.21 10.13
C ILE A 14 -2.79 -2.81 10.86
N ALA A 15 -2.64 -2.08 11.96
CA ALA A 15 -3.70 -1.30 12.56
C ALA A 15 -3.44 0.17 12.26
N MET A 16 -4.39 0.82 11.58
CA MET A 16 -4.29 2.22 11.21
C MET A 16 -5.55 2.99 11.61
N LYS A 17 -5.41 4.30 11.77
CA LYS A 17 -6.56 5.18 11.99
C LYS A 17 -7.20 5.49 10.64
N ASP A 18 -8.53 5.37 10.60
CA ASP A 18 -9.36 5.80 9.49
C ASP A 18 -9.55 7.33 9.53
N GLU A 19 -10.19 7.93 8.51
CA GLU A 19 -10.45 9.38 8.45
C GLU A 19 -11.27 9.87 9.66
N SER A 20 -12.11 9.02 10.24
CA SER A 20 -12.86 9.30 11.48
C SER A 20 -12.02 9.14 12.76
N GLY A 21 -10.72 8.88 12.66
CA GLY A 21 -9.82 8.65 13.80
C GLY A 21 -9.96 7.27 14.47
N LYS A 22 -10.88 6.42 13.98
CA LYS A 22 -11.11 5.07 14.53
C LYS A 22 -10.01 4.12 14.09
N LEU A 23 -9.47 3.35 15.03
CA LEU A 23 -8.50 2.31 14.73
C LEU A 23 -9.18 1.15 13.99
N ARG A 24 -8.67 0.80 12.80
CA ARG A 24 -9.13 -0.34 12.02
C ARG A 24 -7.95 -1.22 11.59
N PRO A 25 -8.13 -2.55 11.60
CA PRO A 25 -7.18 -3.45 10.96
C PRO A 25 -7.27 -3.30 9.43
N ALA A 26 -6.14 -3.39 8.76
CA ALA A 26 -6.06 -3.40 7.31
C ALA A 26 -4.91 -4.28 6.83
N ASN A 27 -5.13 -4.98 5.71
CA ASN A 27 -4.09 -5.77 5.06
C ASN A 27 -3.61 -5.04 3.81
N ILE A 28 -2.37 -4.59 3.82
CA ILE A 28 -1.80 -3.78 2.74
C ILE A 28 -0.67 -4.51 2.03
N TYR A 29 -0.49 -4.22 0.74
CA TYR A 29 0.71 -4.53 -0.04
C TYR A 29 1.40 -3.21 -0.36
N VAL A 30 2.63 -3.03 0.10
CA VAL A 30 3.41 -1.81 -0.14
C VAL A 30 4.12 -1.91 -1.49
N TYR A 31 3.89 -0.94 -2.37
CA TYR A 31 4.60 -0.84 -3.64
C TYR A 31 5.83 0.04 -3.53
N LYS A 32 5.66 1.24 -2.97
CA LYS A 32 6.71 2.26 -2.92
C LYS A 32 6.68 3.00 -1.60
N LEU A 33 7.86 3.29 -1.07
CA LEU A 33 8.05 4.11 0.13
C LEU A 33 8.57 5.48 -0.27
N HIS A 34 7.80 6.53 0.03
CA HIS A 34 8.26 7.91 -0.01
C HIS A 34 8.64 8.36 1.41
N ASP A 35 9.11 9.59 1.56
CA ASP A 35 9.62 10.08 2.83
C ASP A 35 8.50 10.28 3.87
N ASP A 36 7.36 10.86 3.45
CA ASP A 36 6.23 11.14 4.36
C ASP A 36 5.10 10.10 4.30
N PHE A 37 5.05 9.32 3.22
CA PHE A 37 3.96 8.38 2.95
C PHE A 37 4.42 7.15 2.19
N MET A 38 3.58 6.12 2.20
CA MET A 38 3.73 4.95 1.35
C MET A 38 2.60 4.87 0.33
N VAL A 39 2.90 4.26 -0.81
CA VAL A 39 1.89 3.86 -1.79
C VAL A 39 1.64 2.38 -1.61
N ALA A 40 0.42 2.03 -1.20
CA ALA A 40 0.05 0.67 -0.89
C ALA A 40 -1.33 0.32 -1.45
N ARG A 41 -1.59 -0.96 -1.69
CA ARG A 41 -2.91 -1.47 -2.03
C ARG A 41 -3.48 -2.23 -0.84
N PHE A 42 -4.76 -2.04 -0.58
CA PHE A 42 -5.50 -2.92 0.31
C PHE A 42 -5.74 -4.27 -0.37
N THR A 43 -5.24 -5.34 0.24
CA THR A 43 -5.37 -6.70 -0.29
C THR A 43 -6.77 -7.28 -0.09
N ASP A 44 -7.56 -6.70 0.81
CA ASP A 44 -8.96 -7.04 1.08
C ASP A 44 -9.95 -6.22 0.23
N LYS A 45 -9.56 -5.02 -0.24
CA LYS A 45 -10.43 -4.08 -0.97
C LYS A 45 -9.84 -3.70 -2.33
N SER A 46 -10.49 -4.21 -3.39
CA SER A 46 -10.34 -3.82 -4.81
C SER A 46 -8.90 -3.66 -5.34
N GLY A 47 -8.75 -3.25 -6.60
CA GLY A 47 -7.46 -2.98 -7.26
C GLY A 47 -6.87 -1.59 -6.96
N THR A 48 -7.34 -0.93 -5.91
CA THR A 48 -7.09 0.49 -5.67
C THR A 48 -5.78 0.69 -4.92
N LEU A 49 -4.95 1.62 -5.40
CA LEU A 49 -3.79 2.13 -4.69
C LEU A 49 -4.21 3.26 -3.76
N HIS A 50 -3.58 3.34 -2.62
CA HIS A 50 -3.82 4.31 -1.58
C HIS A 50 -2.50 4.91 -1.11
N LYS A 51 -2.56 6.21 -0.84
CA LYS A 51 -1.54 6.94 -0.11
C LYS A 51 -1.81 6.76 1.36
N ILE A 52 -0.86 6.22 2.10
CA ILE A 52 -0.98 6.00 3.54
C ILE A 52 0.15 6.76 4.21
N ALA A 53 -0.16 7.71 5.09
CA ALA A 53 0.86 8.37 5.88
C ALA A 53 1.38 7.41 6.96
N TYR A 54 2.68 7.44 7.24
CA TYR A 54 3.23 6.59 8.29
C TYR A 54 2.66 6.93 9.67
N ALA A 55 2.21 8.17 9.87
CA ALA A 55 1.55 8.64 11.08
C ALA A 55 0.20 7.95 11.35
N ASP A 56 -0.52 7.55 10.30
CA ASP A 56 -1.82 6.89 10.44
C ASP A 56 -1.67 5.44 10.90
N VAL A 57 -0.50 4.83 10.64
CA VAL A 57 -0.20 3.46 11.06
C VAL A 57 0.22 3.46 12.53
N THR A 58 -0.60 2.81 13.34
CA THR A 58 -0.39 2.69 14.79
C THR A 58 0.45 1.46 15.13
N LYS A 59 0.22 0.33 14.44
CA LYS A 59 0.94 -0.92 14.72
C LYS A 59 1.04 -1.81 13.48
N ILE A 60 2.17 -2.50 13.34
CA ILE A 60 2.32 -3.64 12.43
C ILE A 60 2.03 -4.91 13.22
N VAL A 61 1.06 -5.70 12.75
CA VAL A 61 0.63 -6.96 13.37
C VAL A 61 1.37 -8.14 12.73
N LYS A 62 1.54 -8.11 11.40
CA LYS A 62 2.21 -9.18 10.66
C LYS A 62 2.92 -8.61 9.44
N THR A 63 4.07 -9.17 9.12
CA THR A 63 4.85 -8.88 7.91
C THR A 63 5.02 -10.15 7.10
N VAL A 64 4.73 -10.09 5.81
CA VAL A 64 4.89 -11.19 4.86
C VAL A 64 5.58 -10.66 3.61
N GLU A 65 6.84 -11.02 3.42
CA GLU A 65 7.57 -10.67 2.21
C GLU A 65 6.98 -11.39 1.00
N VAL A 66 6.86 -10.68 -0.13
CA VAL A 66 6.29 -11.25 -1.35
C VAL A 66 7.41 -11.59 -2.32
N GLU A 67 7.45 -12.86 -2.71
CA GLU A 67 8.40 -13.38 -3.69
C GLU A 67 8.29 -12.61 -5.01
N PRO A 68 9.42 -12.36 -5.71
CA PRO A 68 9.44 -11.62 -6.97
C PRO A 68 8.39 -12.06 -8.00
N ARG A 69 8.12 -13.36 -8.09
CA ARG A 69 7.16 -13.95 -9.03
C ARG A 69 5.69 -13.66 -8.70
N ALA A 70 5.40 -13.30 -7.45
CA ALA A 70 4.07 -12.96 -6.97
C ALA A 70 3.87 -11.45 -6.78
N ARG A 71 4.85 -10.63 -7.18
CA ARG A 71 4.76 -9.17 -7.11
C ARG A 71 3.79 -8.66 -8.18
N PHE A 72 2.93 -7.75 -7.76
CA PHE A 72 2.07 -7.04 -8.71
C PHE A 72 2.90 -5.99 -9.44
N PHE A 73 2.83 -5.98 -10.76
CA PHE A 73 3.49 -4.97 -11.57
C PHE A 73 2.61 -3.72 -11.66
N VAL A 74 3.14 -2.58 -11.20
CA VAL A 74 2.53 -1.26 -11.35
C VAL A 74 3.57 -0.35 -11.98
N PRO A 75 3.24 0.39 -13.05
CA PRO A 75 4.18 1.32 -13.68
C PRO A 75 4.75 2.33 -12.68
N ASP A 76 6.07 2.55 -12.71
CA ASP A 76 6.75 3.47 -11.78
C ASP A 76 6.21 4.90 -11.82
N ILE A 77 5.69 5.34 -12.97
CA ILE A 77 5.04 6.65 -13.13
C ILE A 77 3.86 6.79 -12.16
N LEU A 78 3.09 5.72 -11.94
CA LEU A 78 1.98 5.70 -10.99
C LEU A 78 2.45 5.67 -9.53
N LEU A 79 3.67 5.20 -9.27
CA LEU A 79 4.27 5.14 -7.94
C LEU A 79 5.06 6.41 -7.59
N SER A 80 5.31 7.29 -8.56
CA SER A 80 6.09 8.53 -8.38
C SER A 80 5.40 9.52 -7.44
N ALA A 81 6.17 10.21 -6.60
CA ALA A 81 5.64 11.20 -5.65
C ALA A 81 4.80 12.29 -6.33
N LYS A 82 5.21 12.71 -7.55
CA LYS A 82 4.51 13.70 -8.37
C LYS A 82 3.06 13.31 -8.66
N THR A 83 2.80 12.02 -8.90
CA THR A 83 1.45 11.49 -9.14
C THR A 83 0.56 11.58 -7.90
N TRP A 84 1.15 11.59 -6.70
CA TRP A 84 0.48 11.56 -5.39
C TRP A 84 0.45 12.91 -4.66
N GLN A 85 0.90 13.99 -5.31
CA GLN A 85 0.99 15.33 -4.69
C GLN A 85 -0.39 15.90 -4.31
N GLY A 86 -1.47 15.47 -4.96
CA GLY A 86 -2.85 15.86 -4.64
C GLY A 86 -3.85 14.71 -4.60
N ARG A 87 -3.39 13.47 -4.51
CA ARG A 87 -4.23 12.27 -4.55
C ARG A 87 -4.07 11.44 -3.27
N THR A 88 -5.16 10.90 -2.77
CA THR A 88 -5.20 9.98 -1.62
C THR A 88 -5.46 8.54 -2.03
N SER A 89 -6.15 8.34 -3.16
CA SER A 89 -6.38 7.04 -3.77
C SER A 89 -6.38 7.13 -5.29
N MET A 90 -6.09 6.01 -5.93
CA MET A 90 -6.11 5.86 -7.39
C MET A 90 -6.48 4.43 -7.75
N GLN A 91 -7.44 4.25 -8.65
CA GLN A 91 -7.65 2.92 -9.24
C GLN A 91 -6.47 2.61 -10.16
N ALA A 92 -5.68 1.62 -9.79
CA ALA A 92 -4.73 1.03 -10.72
C ALA A 92 -5.46 -0.06 -11.50
N TYR A 93 -5.45 0.04 -12.83
CA TYR A 93 -5.75 -1.10 -13.71
C TYR A 93 -4.59 -2.10 -13.59
N GLY A 94 -4.47 -2.74 -12.43
CA GLY A 94 -3.54 -3.85 -12.22
C GLY A 94 -4.15 -5.10 -12.81
N SER A 95 -3.76 -5.45 -14.03
CA SER A 95 -3.99 -6.80 -14.55
C SER A 95 -3.30 -7.78 -13.59
N SER A 96 -4.09 -8.47 -12.77
CA SER A 96 -3.54 -9.56 -11.95
C SER A 96 -3.04 -10.65 -12.92
N PRO A 97 -1.81 -11.18 -12.79
CA PRO A 97 -1.28 -12.17 -13.74
C PRO A 97 -2.00 -13.53 -13.76
N ARG A 98 -3.17 -13.67 -13.11
CA ARG A 98 -3.79 -14.99 -12.93
C ARG A 98 -5.31 -15.03 -12.75
N VAL A 99 -6.04 -14.10 -13.35
CA VAL A 99 -7.47 -14.32 -13.64
C VAL A 99 -7.73 -13.84 -15.07
N GLY A 100 -7.25 -14.63 -16.04
CA GLY A 100 -7.86 -14.64 -17.35
C GLY A 100 -9.30 -15.09 -17.19
N LYS A 101 -10.21 -14.42 -17.88
CA LYS A 101 -11.58 -14.88 -18.06
C LYS A 101 -11.59 -16.09 -18.98
#